data_AF-A0A1C3FBJ8-F1
#
_entry.id   AF-A0A1C3FBJ8-F1
#
_cell.length_a   1.000
_cell.length_b   1.000
_cell.length_c   1.000
_cell.angle_alpha   90.00
_cell.angle_beta   90.00
_cell.angle_gamma   90.00
#
_symmetry.space_group_name_H-M   'P 1'
#
loop_
_entity.id
_entity.type
_entity.pdbx_description
1 polymer ?
#
loop_
_entity_poly.entity_id
_entity_poly.type
_entity_poly.pdbx_seq_one_letter_code
_entity_poly.pdbx_strand_id
1 'polypeptide(L)' 'MQLNETEMKKILDQGMLTRSIIETQTAMKKCLMFSEMAQDTAVKGFFKEQAKGLEDVLGYFNKGMAELQ' A
#
# COMPACT_ATOMS: atom_id res chain seq x y z
N MET A 1 -18.43 19.56 -22.79
CA MET A 1 -18.28 18.15 -22.37
C MET A 1 -19.23 17.92 -21.21
N GLN A 2 -20.30 17.14 -21.40
CA GLN A 2 -20.93 16.48 -20.25
C GLN A 2 -19.94 15.42 -19.79
N LEU A 3 -19.34 15.65 -18.62
CA LEU A 3 -18.45 14.67 -18.01
C LEU A 3 -19.34 13.56 -17.45
N ASN A 4 -19.13 12.33 -17.91
CA ASN A 4 -19.77 11.16 -17.32
C ASN A 4 -19.24 11.01 -15.89
N GLU A 5 -20.02 11.47 -14.91
CA GLU A 5 -19.64 11.50 -13.49
C GLU A 5 -19.22 10.12 -12.98
N THR A 6 -19.83 9.06 -13.51
CA THR A 6 -19.49 7.67 -13.16
C THR A 6 -18.10 7.27 -13.67
N GLU A 7 -17.76 7.60 -14.91
CA GLU A 7 -16.42 7.35 -15.46
C GLU A 7 -15.36 8.18 -14.74
N MET A 8 -15.67 9.45 -14.43
CA MET A 8 -14.76 10.29 -13.66
C MET A 8 -14.50 9.71 -12.27
N LYS A 9 -15.55 9.29 -11.56
CA LYS A 9 -15.41 8.63 -10.26
C LYS A 9 -14.54 7.38 -10.36
N LYS A 10 -14.78 6.52 -11.36
CA LYS A 10 -13.98 5.30 -11.58
C LYS A 10 -12.49 5.63 -11.76
N ILE A 11 -12.15 6.64 -12.55
CA ILE A 11 -10.75 7.07 -12.77
C ILE A 11 -10.13 7.60 -11.47
N LEU A 12 -10.86 8.40 -10.71
CA LEU A 12 -10.37 8.94 -9.43
C LEU A 12 -10.14 7.84 -8.40
N ASP A 13 -11.08 6.89 -8.27
CA ASP A 13 -10.96 5.75 -7.37
C ASP A 13 -9.76 4.86 -7.74
N GLN A 14 -9.57 4.58 -9.04
CA GLN A 14 -8.39 3.86 -9.54
C GLN A 14 -7.09 4.61 -9.22
N GLY A 15 -7.07 5.92 -9.39
CA GLY A 15 -5.92 6.76 -9.05
C GLY A 15 -5.58 6.70 -7.55
N MET A 16 -6.59 6.77 -6.69
CA MET A 16 -6.42 6.66 -5.24
C MET A 16 -5.87 5.30 -4.84
N LEU A 17 -6.46 4.20 -5.31
CA LEU A 17 -5.99 2.85 -4.99
C LEU A 17 -4.57 2.61 -5.51
N THR A 18 -4.26 3.06 -6.73
CA THR A 18 -2.91 2.95 -7.30
C THR A 18 -1.89 3.64 -6.41
N ARG A 19 -2.19 4.87 -5.97
CA ARG A 19 -1.31 5.62 -5.05
C ARG A 19 -1.14 4.89 -3.73
N SER A 20 -2.23 4.41 -3.12
CA SER A 20 -2.19 3.70 -1.84
C SER A 20 -1.37 2.40 -1.93
N ILE A 21 -1.45 1.67 -3.04
CA ILE A 21 -0.63 0.47 -3.32
C ILE A 21 0.85 0.84 -3.35
N ILE A 22 1.22 1.86 -4.13
CA ILE A 22 2.62 2.32 -4.26
C ILE A 22 3.18 2.77 -2.91
N GLU A 23 2.42 3.58 -2.16
CA GLU A 23 2.83 4.07 -0.85
C GLU A 23 2.99 2.93 0.16
N THR A 24 2.09 1.95 0.16
CA THR A 24 2.16 0.76 1.03
C THR A 24 3.38 -0.10 0.72
N GLN A 25 3.63 -0.40 -0.57
CA GLN A 25 4.82 -1.14 -1.00
C GLN A 25 6.12 -0.39 -0.64
N THR A 26 6.12 0.94 -0.78
CA THR A 26 7.27 1.77 -0.42
C THR A 26 7.52 1.76 1.09
N ALA A 27 6.47 1.87 1.91
CA ALA A 27 6.58 1.76 3.35
C ALA A 27 7.11 0.38 3.77
N MET A 28 6.62 -0.70 3.15
CA MET A 28 7.08 -2.06 3.44
C MET A 28 8.56 -2.23 3.14
N LYS A 29 9.04 -1.75 1.98
CA LYS A 29 10.47 -1.76 1.65
C LYS A 29 11.31 -0.96 2.64
N LYS A 30 10.82 0.19 3.11
CA LYS A 30 11.49 0.99 4.14
C LYS A 30 11.57 0.23 5.46
N CYS A 31 10.51 -0.45 5.89
CA CYS A 31 10.52 -1.29 7.09
C CYS A 31 11.57 -2.40 6.97
N LEU A 32 11.61 -3.12 5.84
CA LEU A 32 12.63 -4.16 5.62
C LEU A 32 14.06 -3.58 5.69
N MET A 33 14.30 -2.44 5.02
CA MET A 33 15.59 -1.75 5.06
C MET A 33 15.97 -1.33 6.49
N PHE A 34 15.05 -0.74 7.25
CA PHE A 34 15.31 -0.35 8.65
C PHE A 34 15.54 -1.56 9.55
N SER A 35 14.86 -2.67 9.30
CA SER A 35 15.13 -3.94 9.99
C SER A 35 16.55 -4.45 9.72
N GLU A 36 17.08 -4.28 8.51
CA GLU A 36 18.43 -4.71 8.15
C GLU A 36 19.50 -3.81 8.79
N MET A 37 19.23 -2.51 8.90
CA MET A 37 20.14 -1.53 9.51
C MET A 37 20.15 -1.57 11.04
N ALA A 38 19.06 -2.02 11.66
CA ALA A 38 18.91 -2.05 13.11
C ALA A 38 19.89 -3.02 13.78
N GLN A 39 20.63 -2.50 14.77
CA GLN A 39 21.52 -3.30 15.63
C GLN A 39 20.77 -3.90 16.82
N ASP A 40 19.73 -3.21 17.30
CA ASP A 40 18.90 -3.69 18.39
C ASP A 40 17.91 -4.77 17.90
N THR A 41 17.81 -5.88 18.64
CA THR A 41 16.98 -7.03 18.25
C THR A 41 15.49 -6.72 18.31
N ALA A 42 15.03 -5.92 19.28
CA ALA A 42 13.63 -5.54 19.39
C ALA A 42 13.24 -4.58 18.25
N VAL A 43 14.09 -3.61 17.92
CA VAL A 43 13.87 -2.70 16.77
C VAL A 43 13.84 -3.47 15.45
N LYS A 44 14.72 -4.46 15.28
CA LYS A 44 14.72 -5.36 14.12
C LYS A 44 13.40 -6.15 14.03
N GLY A 45 12.94 -6.73 15.14
CA GLY A 45 11.67 -7.44 15.22
C GLY A 45 10.48 -6.55 14.86
N PHE A 46 10.43 -5.36 15.46
CA PHE A 46 9.40 -4.35 15.21
C PHE A 46 9.23 -4.06 13.71
N PHE A 47 10.32 -3.71 13.01
CA PHE A 47 10.22 -3.37 11.59
C PHE A 47 9.84 -4.56 10.71
N LYS A 48 10.23 -5.79 11.06
CA LYS A 48 9.76 -6.99 10.35
C LYS A 48 8.25 -7.20 10.51
N GLU A 49 7.73 -7.02 11.72
CA GLU A 49 6.30 -7.14 12.00
C GLU A 49 5.50 -6.04 11.28
N GLN A 50 6.00 -4.80 11.26
CA GLN A 50 5.38 -3.72 10.49
C GLN A 50 5.36 -4.05 8.98
N ALA A 51 6.46 -4.58 8.42
CA ALA A 51 6.49 -4.99 7.03
C ALA A 51 5.44 -6.06 6.72
N LYS A 52 5.27 -7.05 7.61
CA LYS A 52 4.23 -8.08 7.48
C LYS A 52 2.81 -7.49 7.56
N GLY A 53 2.56 -6.58 8.49
CA GLY A 53 1.24 -5.92 8.59
C GLY A 53 0.86 -5.12 7.34
N LEU A 54 1.86 -4.60 6.61
CA LEU A 54 1.63 -3.90 5.35
C LEU A 54 1.25 -4.85 4.19
N GLU A 55 1.52 -6.15 4.29
CA GLU A 55 1.05 -7.15 3.30
C GLU A 55 -0.48 -7.25 3.31
N ASP A 56 -1.09 -7.25 4.50
CA ASP A 56 -2.55 -7.29 4.65
C ASP A 56 -3.21 -6.03 4.08
N VAL A 57 -2.61 -4.86 4.33
CA VAL A 57 -3.05 -3.57 3.78
C VAL A 57 -2.94 -3.56 2.25
N LEU A 58 -1.84 -4.09 1.71
CA LEU A 58 -1.66 -4.24 0.27
C LEU A 58 -2.72 -5.19 -0.34
N GLY A 59 -3.04 -6.29 0.36
CA GLY A 59 -4.11 -7.20 -0.01
C GLY A 59 -5.48 -6.52 -0.09
N TYR A 60 -5.81 -5.67 0.89
CA TYR A 60 -7.03 -4.88 0.88
C TYR A 60 -7.12 -3.96 -0.34
N PHE A 61 -6.07 -3.19 -0.65
CA PHE A 61 -6.09 -2.30 -1.81
C PHE A 61 -6.12 -3.05 -3.15
N ASN A 62 -5.41 -4.18 -3.27
CA ASN A 62 -5.46 -5.01 -4.46
C ASN A 62 -6.86 -5.59 -4.71
N LYS A 63 -7.56 -6.01 -3.64
CA LYS A 63 -8.95 -6.43 -3.74
C LYS A 63 -9.84 -5.30 -4.26
N GLY A 64 -9.71 -4.09 -3.69
CA GLY A 64 -10.45 -2.91 -4.17
C GLY A 64 -10.15 -2.59 -5.64
N MET A 65 -8.89 -2.77 -6.09
CA MET A 65 -8.52 -2.53 -7.48
C MET A 65 -9.17 -3.54 -8.42
N ALA A 66 -9.22 -4.82 -8.03
CA ALA A 66 -9.88 -5.87 -8.80
C ALA A 66 -11.40 -5.65 -8.90
N GLU A 67 -12.04 -5.12 -7.86
CA GLU A 67 -13.46 -4.77 -7.86
C GLU A 67 -13.79 -3.56 -8.76
N LEU A 68 -12.80 -2.71 -9.08
CA LEU A 68 -12.97 -1.58 -10.01
C LEU A 68 -12.73 -1.95 -11.48
N GLN A 69 -12.12 -3.10 -11.79
CA GLN A 69 -11.82 -3.51 -13.17
C GLN A 69 -13.08 -4.03 -13.86
#